data_AF-A0A346PN80-F1
#
_entry.id   AF-A0A346PN80-F1
#
_cell.length_a   1.000
_cell.length_b   1.000
_cell.length_c   1.000
_cell.angle_alpha   90.00
_cell.angle_beta   90.00
_cell.angle_gamma   90.00
#
_symmetry.space_group_name_H-M   'P 1'
#
loop_
_entity.id
_entity.type
_entity.pdbx_description
1 polymer ?
#
loop_
_entity_poly.entity_id
_entity_poly.type
_entity_poly.pdbx_seq_one_letter_code
_entity_poly.pdbx_strand_id
1 'polypeptide(L)'
;MLTTETLTSFADIGRFVSAISEQGDNVISDDDLRDVDRALLGYLEKGPITPAYARKQLEKDDVGEYTRGYVQQRLSWLEEHGHVENLLDTGLYSVVDDPRTDADDIDPEDRIMVLEQQLEAAIADRDEAERKLGNARTRAEDLARRVETAEDIDRDAIEDAHDYLEIAIDELPDDVAGRMSVEDAYHTLSSVLEN
;
A
#
# COMPACT_ATOMS: atom_id res chain seq x y z
N MET A 1 -20.85 18.20 0.19
CA MET A 1 -19.98 17.87 1.33
C MET A 1 -19.66 16.39 1.29
N LEU A 2 -18.46 16.03 0.84
CA LEU A 2 -17.90 14.69 0.93
C LEU A 2 -16.59 14.83 1.71
N THR A 3 -16.49 14.16 2.85
CA THR A 3 -15.35 14.18 3.75
C THR A 3 -14.25 13.27 3.21
N THR A 4 -13.14 13.85 2.76
CA THR A 4 -11.91 13.13 2.43
C THR A 4 -11.02 13.07 3.68
N GLU A 5 -11.19 12.05 4.51
CA GLU A 5 -10.16 11.63 5.46
C GLU A 5 -9.57 10.31 4.99
N THR A 6 -8.50 10.40 4.21
CA THR A 6 -7.53 9.31 4.08
C THR A 6 -6.15 9.93 4.21
N LEU A 7 -5.86 10.41 5.44
CA LEU A 7 -4.50 10.67 5.87
C LEU A 7 -3.97 9.37 6.48
N THR A 8 -3.35 8.54 5.65
CA THR A 8 -2.52 7.42 6.10
C THR A 8 -1.34 8.01 6.86
N SER A 9 -1.40 7.96 8.19
CA SER A 9 -0.35 8.51 9.06
C SER A 9 0.94 7.71 8.89
N PHE A 10 2.10 8.34 9.03
CA PHE A 10 3.39 7.63 9.16
C PHE A 10 3.38 6.63 10.34
N ALA A 11 2.52 6.85 11.35
CA ALA A 11 2.30 5.89 12.43
C ALA A 11 1.54 4.62 11.97
N ASP A 12 0.69 4.72 10.94
CA ASP A 12 -0.03 3.57 10.37
C ASP A 12 0.88 2.76 9.46
N ILE A 13 1.76 3.42 8.69
CA ILE A 13 2.83 2.74 7.94
C ILE A 13 3.79 2.05 8.91
N GLY A 14 4.13 2.69 10.04
CA GLY A 14 4.95 2.08 11.10
C GLY A 14 4.32 0.82 11.70
N ARG A 15 3.00 0.81 11.94
CA ARG A 15 2.27 -0.41 12.35
C ARG A 15 2.21 -1.47 11.27
N PHE A 16 2.05 -1.08 10.02
CA PHE A 16 2.01 -2.00 8.88
C PHE A 16 3.39 -2.65 8.63
N VAL A 17 4.46 -1.88 8.75
CA VAL A 17 5.85 -2.37 8.68
C VAL A 17 6.18 -3.21 9.91
N SER A 18 5.71 -2.85 11.12
CA SER A 18 5.84 -3.71 12.31
C SER A 18 5.08 -5.03 12.16
N ALA A 19 3.89 -5.05 11.55
CA ALA A 19 3.13 -6.27 11.30
C ALA A 19 3.77 -7.18 10.24
N ILE A 20 4.45 -6.59 9.24
CA ILE A 20 5.25 -7.33 8.26
C ILE A 20 6.56 -7.83 8.90
N SER A 21 7.18 -7.05 9.80
CA SER A 21 8.38 -7.47 10.54
C SER A 21 8.09 -8.50 11.65
N GLU A 22 6.89 -8.53 12.25
CA GLU A 22 6.50 -9.60 13.20
C GLU A 22 6.28 -10.97 12.53
N GLN A 23 6.18 -11.01 11.19
CA GLN A 23 6.21 -12.28 10.43
C GLN A 23 7.62 -12.68 9.97
N GLY A 24 8.64 -11.86 10.21
CA GLY A 24 10.01 -12.13 9.78
C GLY A 24 10.81 -13.07 10.69
N ASP A 25 10.28 -13.45 11.86
CA ASP A 25 10.99 -14.26 12.87
C ASP A 25 10.51 -15.72 12.92
N ASN A 26 9.66 -16.14 11.96
CA ASN A 26 8.99 -17.45 11.99
C ASN A 26 9.15 -18.28 10.71
N VAL A 27 10.03 -17.85 9.79
CA VAL A 27 10.32 -18.54 8.52
C VAL A 27 11.69 -19.19 8.63
N ILE A 28 11.76 -20.51 8.45
CA ILE A 28 13.00 -21.29 8.48
C ILE A 28 13.54 -21.34 7.05
N SER A 29 14.85 -21.16 6.85
CA SER A 29 15.49 -21.35 5.54
C SER A 29 15.98 -22.80 5.34
N ASP A 30 16.36 -23.18 4.11
CA ASP A 30 16.90 -24.52 3.85
C ASP A 30 18.11 -24.87 4.75
N ASP A 31 18.96 -23.90 5.08
CA ASP A 31 20.14 -24.12 5.94
C ASP A 31 19.81 -24.63 7.34
N ASP A 32 18.65 -24.26 7.87
CA ASP A 32 18.17 -24.67 9.20
C ASP A 32 17.52 -26.07 9.20
N LEU A 33 17.28 -26.65 8.01
CA LEU A 33 16.71 -27.98 7.88
C LEU A 33 17.72 -29.08 8.22
N ARG A 34 17.24 -30.12 8.90
CA ARG A 34 17.98 -31.37 9.08
C ARG A 34 17.67 -32.32 7.92
N ASP A 35 18.50 -33.35 7.76
CA ASP A 35 18.32 -34.38 6.74
C ASP A 35 16.94 -35.04 6.79
N VAL A 36 16.41 -35.24 8.01
CA VAL A 36 15.05 -35.76 8.22
C VAL A 36 13.98 -34.80 7.70
N ASP A 37 14.17 -33.48 7.83
CA ASP A 37 13.18 -32.49 7.42
C ASP A 37 13.14 -32.37 5.90
N ARG A 38 14.32 -32.33 5.26
CA ARG A 38 14.43 -32.35 3.79
C ARG A 38 13.76 -33.59 3.20
N ALA A 39 13.95 -34.75 3.83
CA ALA A 39 13.29 -35.98 3.42
C ALA A 39 11.77 -35.92 3.61
N LEU A 40 11.29 -35.38 4.74
CA LEU A 40 9.85 -35.20 4.99
C LEU A 40 9.20 -34.27 3.97
N LEU A 41 9.82 -33.14 3.65
CA LEU A 41 9.34 -32.21 2.61
C LEU A 41 9.30 -32.90 1.24
N GLY A 42 10.34 -33.66 0.87
CA GLY A 42 10.35 -34.44 -0.38
C GLY A 42 9.30 -35.56 -0.44
N TYR A 43 8.76 -36.02 0.69
CA TYR A 43 7.61 -36.91 0.72
C TYR A 43 6.29 -36.16 0.60
N LEU A 44 6.18 -35.00 1.24
CA LEU A 44 5.00 -34.15 1.20
C LEU A 44 4.76 -33.55 -0.19
N GLU A 45 5.82 -33.25 -0.96
CA GLU A 45 5.73 -32.87 -2.38
C GLU A 45 4.98 -33.90 -3.23
N LYS A 46 5.09 -35.19 -2.88
CA LYS A 46 4.44 -36.29 -3.61
C LYS A 46 2.97 -36.44 -3.21
N GLY A 47 2.54 -35.76 -2.16
CA GLY A 47 1.17 -35.76 -1.66
C GLY A 47 1.10 -35.84 -0.12
N PRO A 48 -0.10 -35.69 0.47
CA PRO A 48 -0.25 -35.62 1.91
C PRO A 48 0.18 -36.91 2.63
N ILE A 49 0.87 -36.77 3.77
CA ILE A 49 1.42 -37.91 4.51
C ILE A 49 1.02 -37.90 5.98
N THR A 50 0.99 -39.09 6.59
CA THR A 50 0.86 -39.23 8.05
C THR A 50 2.23 -39.51 8.67
N PRO A 51 2.46 -39.20 9.97
CA PRO A 51 3.71 -39.53 10.65
C PRO A 51 4.10 -41.02 10.57
N ALA A 52 3.09 -41.91 10.56
CA ALA A 52 3.31 -43.35 10.46
C ALA A 52 3.79 -43.77 9.06
N TYR A 53 3.26 -43.14 8.01
CA TYR A 53 3.72 -43.35 6.63
C TYR A 53 5.13 -42.77 6.43
N ALA A 54 5.33 -41.52 6.84
CA ALA A 54 6.61 -40.82 6.76
C ALA A 54 7.76 -41.63 7.38
N ARG A 55 7.55 -42.16 8.60
CA ARG A 55 8.52 -43.02 9.27
C ARG A 55 8.92 -44.25 8.44
N LYS A 56 7.95 -44.93 7.82
CA LYS A 56 8.22 -46.11 6.99
C LYS A 56 9.04 -45.76 5.75
N GLN A 57 8.84 -44.56 5.21
CA GLN A 57 9.60 -44.09 4.06
C GLN A 57 11.03 -43.67 4.45
N LEU A 58 11.21 -43.01 5.59
CA LEU A 58 12.54 -42.70 6.13
C LEU A 58 13.39 -43.96 6.36
N GLU A 59 12.77 -45.03 6.87
CA GLU A 59 13.41 -46.34 7.03
C GLU A 59 13.71 -47.00 5.67
N LYS A 60 12.77 -46.92 4.73
CA LYS A 60 12.92 -47.51 3.39
C LYS A 60 14.01 -46.83 2.55
N ASP A 61 14.13 -45.52 2.68
CA ASP A 61 15.07 -44.70 1.90
C ASP A 61 16.43 -44.54 2.60
N ASP A 62 16.67 -45.30 3.68
CA ASP A 62 17.93 -45.33 4.46
C ASP A 62 18.34 -43.95 5.02
N VAL A 63 17.37 -43.06 5.25
CA VAL A 63 17.58 -41.74 5.86
C VAL A 63 17.76 -41.86 7.38
N GLY A 64 17.11 -42.86 7.97
CA GLY A 64 17.30 -43.23 9.37
C GLY A 64 16.09 -43.87 10.03
N GLU A 65 16.35 -44.62 11.10
CA GLU A 65 15.32 -45.24 11.94
C GLU A 65 14.87 -44.28 13.04
N TYR A 66 13.73 -43.62 12.81
CA TYR A 66 13.16 -42.65 13.75
C TYR A 66 11.91 -43.18 14.45
N THR A 67 11.68 -42.72 15.67
CA THR A 67 10.42 -43.01 16.36
C THR A 67 9.28 -42.21 15.75
N ARG A 68 8.04 -42.71 15.85
CA ARG A 68 6.85 -41.97 15.38
C ARG A 68 6.73 -40.60 16.07
N GLY A 69 7.06 -40.53 17.36
CA GLY A 69 7.00 -39.28 18.13
C GLY A 69 8.00 -38.24 17.64
N TYR A 70 9.21 -38.66 17.26
CA TYR A 70 10.19 -37.74 16.68
C TYR A 70 9.74 -37.20 15.33
N VAL A 71 9.23 -38.07 14.43
CA VAL A 71 8.69 -37.63 13.13
C VAL A 71 7.52 -36.68 13.31
N GLN A 72 6.62 -36.95 14.26
CA GLN A 72 5.52 -36.04 14.59
C GLN A 72 6.03 -34.70 15.11
N GLN A 73 7.04 -34.68 15.97
CA GLN A 73 7.66 -33.45 16.44
C GLN A 73 8.28 -32.63 15.30
N ARG A 74 8.92 -33.26 14.32
CA ARG A 74 9.46 -32.55 13.15
C ARG A 74 8.37 -31.97 12.25
N LEU A 75 7.29 -32.72 12.01
CA LEU A 75 6.14 -32.20 11.26
C LEU A 75 5.44 -31.05 11.99
N SER A 76 5.27 -31.13 13.32
CA SER A 76 4.75 -30.01 14.12
C SER A 76 5.67 -28.80 14.07
N TRP A 77 7.00 -29.00 14.10
CA TRP A 77 7.94 -27.89 13.99
C TRP A 77 7.85 -27.20 12.62
N LEU A 78 7.75 -27.96 11.52
CA LEU A 78 7.53 -27.38 10.19
C LEU A 78 6.17 -26.66 10.09
N GLU A 79 5.15 -27.16 10.81
CA GLU A 79 3.82 -26.56 10.88
C GLU A 79 3.83 -25.24 11.64
N GLU A 80 4.54 -25.17 12.78
CA GLU A 80 4.71 -23.97 13.59
C GLU A 80 5.33 -22.79 12.81
N HIS A 81 6.12 -23.10 11.79
CA HIS A 81 6.81 -22.12 10.94
C HIS A 81 6.17 -21.98 9.55
N GLY A 82 4.99 -22.55 9.35
CA GLY A 82 4.16 -22.29 8.16
C GLY A 82 4.55 -23.05 6.89
N HIS A 83 5.50 -23.98 6.95
CA HIS A 83 5.93 -24.75 5.77
C HIS A 83 5.00 -25.92 5.45
N VAL A 84 4.31 -26.46 6.47
CA VAL A 84 3.35 -27.56 6.31
C VAL A 84 2.09 -27.27 7.11
N GLU A 85 0.98 -27.90 6.75
CA GLU A 85 -0.27 -27.81 7.50
C GLU A 85 -0.78 -29.21 7.87
N ASN A 86 -1.37 -29.36 9.06
CA ASN A 86 -2.11 -30.57 9.43
C ASN A 86 -3.58 -30.45 8.98
N LEU A 87 -3.92 -31.17 7.91
CA LEU A 87 -5.25 -31.15 7.32
C LEU A 87 -6.30 -31.58 8.35
N LEU A 88 -7.15 -30.62 8.73
CA LEU A 88 -8.28 -30.79 9.64
C LEU A 88 -7.89 -31.38 11.01
N ASP A 89 -6.65 -31.13 11.47
CA ASP A 89 -6.10 -31.69 12.72
C ASP A 89 -6.11 -33.24 12.78
N THR A 90 -6.11 -33.91 11.62
CA THR A 90 -6.25 -35.38 11.53
C THR A 90 -4.93 -36.13 11.67
N GLY A 91 -3.80 -35.41 11.66
CA GLY A 91 -2.45 -35.97 11.56
C GLY A 91 -2.05 -36.32 10.13
N LEU A 92 -2.70 -35.69 9.14
CA LEU A 92 -2.39 -35.79 7.72
C LEU A 92 -1.82 -34.45 7.27
N TYR A 93 -0.56 -34.42 6.87
CA TYR A 93 0.18 -33.20 6.58
C TYR A 93 0.30 -32.95 5.08
N SER A 94 0.27 -31.68 4.65
CA SER A 94 0.56 -31.21 3.28
C SER A 94 1.54 -30.04 3.29
N VAL A 95 2.29 -29.85 2.19
CA VAL A 95 3.15 -28.66 2.01
C VAL A 95 2.27 -27.43 1.79
N VAL A 96 2.63 -26.34 2.45
CA VAL A 96 2.11 -24.99 2.18
C VAL A 96 3.16 -24.17 1.47
N ASP A 97 4.38 -24.16 2.00
CA ASP A 97 5.52 -23.40 1.53
C ASP A 97 6.80 -24.22 1.74
N ASP A 98 7.63 -24.36 0.71
CA ASP A 98 8.81 -25.23 0.76
C ASP A 98 10.10 -24.39 0.82
N PRO A 99 10.77 -24.31 1.98
CA PRO A 99 11.93 -23.44 2.17
C PRO A 99 13.16 -23.90 1.37
N ARG A 100 13.10 -25.07 0.72
CA ARG A 100 14.12 -25.54 -0.24
C ARG A 100 13.99 -24.89 -1.62
N THR A 101 12.83 -24.28 -1.90
CA THR A 101 12.56 -23.63 -3.19
C THR A 101 12.92 -22.14 -3.16
N ASP A 102 13.16 -21.58 -1.98
CA ASP A 102 13.53 -20.18 -1.81
C ASP A 102 15.02 -19.96 -2.11
N ALA A 103 15.28 -19.46 -3.31
CA ALA A 103 16.39 -18.58 -3.72
C ALA A 103 17.87 -19.04 -3.56
N ASP A 104 18.16 -20.18 -2.94
CA ASP A 104 19.56 -20.64 -2.75
C ASP A 104 19.99 -21.78 -3.69
N ASP A 105 19.06 -22.33 -4.49
CA ASP A 105 19.35 -23.28 -5.58
C ASP A 105 19.57 -22.59 -6.95
N ILE A 106 19.53 -21.26 -6.97
CA ILE A 106 19.89 -20.44 -8.13
C ILE A 106 21.36 -20.07 -7.97
N ASP A 107 22.18 -20.33 -9.00
CA ASP A 107 23.57 -19.87 -9.04
C ASP A 107 23.59 -18.36 -8.68
N PRO A 108 24.45 -17.90 -7.75
CA PRO A 108 24.56 -16.48 -7.42
C PRO A 108 24.65 -15.57 -8.65
N GLU A 109 25.26 -16.03 -9.75
CA GLU A 109 25.31 -15.32 -11.03
C GLU A 109 23.92 -15.16 -11.67
N ASP A 110 23.10 -16.22 -11.68
CA ASP A 110 21.74 -16.20 -12.19
C ASP A 110 20.83 -15.31 -11.32
N ARG A 111 21.04 -15.32 -9.99
CA ARG A 111 20.33 -14.44 -9.06
C ARG A 111 20.66 -12.97 -9.31
N ILE A 112 21.94 -12.65 -9.53
CA ILE A 112 22.37 -11.28 -9.89
C ILE A 112 21.68 -10.84 -11.18
N MET A 113 21.67 -11.68 -12.21
CA MET A 113 21.02 -11.36 -13.49
C MET A 113 19.53 -11.03 -13.33
N VAL A 114 18.79 -11.81 -12.54
CA VAL A 114 17.36 -11.55 -12.27
C VAL A 114 17.18 -10.23 -11.51
N LEU A 115 18.02 -9.97 -10.50
CA LEU A 115 17.96 -8.74 -9.72
C LEU A 115 18.29 -7.50 -10.56
N GLU A 116 19.26 -7.58 -11.46
CA GLU A 116 19.60 -6.49 -12.39
C GLU A 116 18.43 -6.17 -13.31
N GLN A 117 17.77 -7.19 -13.86
CA GLN A 117 16.59 -7.02 -14.70
C GLN A 117 15.43 -6.37 -13.93
N GLN A 118 15.19 -6.80 -12.69
CA GLN A 118 14.15 -6.21 -11.84
C GLN A 118 14.47 -4.75 -11.47
N LEU A 119 15.73 -4.46 -11.17
CA LEU A 119 16.19 -3.10 -10.86
C LEU A 119 16.00 -2.17 -12.06
N GLU A 120 16.34 -2.62 -13.27
CA GLU A 120 16.16 -1.83 -14.49
C GLU A 120 14.67 -1.54 -14.75
N ALA A 121 13.80 -2.54 -14.61
CA ALA A 121 12.36 -2.36 -14.73
C ALA A 121 11.82 -1.35 -13.70
N ALA A 122 12.25 -1.46 -12.44
CA ALA A 122 11.85 -0.54 -11.39
C ALA A 122 12.32 0.90 -11.63
N ILE A 123 13.53 1.08 -12.18
CA ILE A 123 14.04 2.39 -12.58
C ILE A 123 13.19 2.97 -13.70
N ALA A 124 12.85 2.19 -14.72
CA ALA A 124 11.99 2.64 -15.81
C ALA A 124 10.59 3.06 -15.33
N ASP A 125 9.99 2.29 -14.43
CA ASP A 125 8.70 2.61 -13.83
C ASP A 125 8.75 3.89 -12.99
N ARG A 126 9.83 4.09 -12.21
CA ARG A 126 10.07 5.33 -11.45
C ARG A 126 10.17 6.52 -12.39
N ASP A 127 10.98 6.43 -13.44
CA ASP A 127 11.21 7.54 -14.37
C ASP A 127 9.91 7.93 -15.09
N GLU A 128 9.07 6.96 -15.45
CA GLU A 128 7.74 7.19 -16.01
C GLU A 128 6.79 7.86 -15.00
N ALA A 129 6.83 7.46 -13.72
CA ALA A 129 6.07 8.09 -12.66
C ALA A 129 6.49 9.55 -12.43
N GLU A 130 7.80 9.83 -12.41
CA GLU A 130 8.35 11.19 -12.29
C GLU A 130 7.91 12.07 -13.46
N ARG A 131 7.92 11.54 -14.68
CA ARG A 131 7.41 12.23 -15.87
C ARG A 131 5.93 12.58 -15.75
N LYS A 132 5.10 11.64 -15.25
CA LYS A 132 3.67 11.90 -14.99
C LYS A 132 3.47 12.98 -13.93
N LEU A 133 4.25 12.92 -12.85
CA LEU A 133 4.20 13.90 -11.76
C LEU A 133 4.59 15.30 -12.24
N GLY A 134 5.64 15.41 -13.06
CA GLY A 134 6.02 16.67 -13.71
C GLY A 134 4.88 17.27 -14.53
N ASN A 135 4.23 16.46 -15.38
CA ASN A 135 3.09 16.92 -16.19
C ASN A 135 1.89 17.34 -15.34
N ALA A 136 1.60 16.59 -14.27
CA ALA A 136 0.50 16.91 -13.35
C ALA A 136 0.77 18.24 -12.63
N ARG A 137 2.02 18.46 -12.19
CA ARG A 137 2.45 19.71 -11.56
C ARG A 137 2.28 20.91 -12.49
N THR A 138 2.76 20.81 -13.74
CA THR A 138 2.58 21.90 -14.72
C THR A 138 1.11 22.23 -14.95
N ARG A 139 0.23 21.22 -15.01
CA ARG A 139 -1.21 21.44 -15.14
C ARG A 139 -1.82 22.11 -13.91
N ALA A 140 -1.37 21.73 -12.71
CA ALA A 140 -1.82 22.36 -11.47
C ALA A 140 -1.38 23.83 -11.40
N GLU A 141 -0.14 24.13 -11.79
CA GLU A 141 0.37 25.51 -11.87
C GLU A 141 -0.40 26.35 -12.90
N ASP A 142 -0.73 25.78 -14.06
CA ASP A 142 -1.55 26.46 -15.06
C ASP A 142 -2.98 26.71 -14.56
N LEU A 143 -3.58 25.73 -13.90
CA LEU A 143 -4.91 25.87 -13.32
C LEU A 143 -4.93 26.93 -12.21
N ALA A 144 -3.94 26.95 -11.33
CA ALA A 144 -3.81 27.94 -10.27
C ALA A 144 -3.74 29.36 -10.85
N ARG A 145 -2.91 29.57 -11.88
CA ARG A 145 -2.84 30.87 -12.57
C ARG A 145 -4.18 31.30 -13.16
N ARG A 146 -4.92 30.36 -13.75
CA ARG A 146 -6.25 30.63 -14.33
C ARG A 146 -7.29 30.97 -13.28
N VAL A 147 -7.23 30.35 -12.11
CA VAL A 147 -8.12 30.66 -10.98
C VAL A 147 -7.80 32.06 -10.44
N GLU A 148 -6.53 32.37 -10.18
CA GLU A 148 -6.08 33.70 -9.73
C GLU A 148 -6.54 34.79 -10.70
N THR A 149 -6.33 34.62 -12.01
CA THR A 149 -6.81 35.59 -13.01
C THR A 149 -8.34 35.74 -13.02
N ALA A 150 -9.09 34.67 -12.75
CA ALA A 150 -10.55 34.75 -12.72
C ALA A 150 -11.03 35.45 -11.45
N GLU A 151 -10.40 35.17 -10.30
CA GLU A 151 -10.65 35.86 -9.03
C GLU A 151 -10.36 37.36 -9.15
N ASP A 152 -9.25 37.73 -9.81
CA ASP A 152 -8.93 39.14 -10.08
C ASP A 152 -10.02 39.82 -10.93
N ILE A 153 -10.47 39.18 -12.01
CA ILE A 153 -11.53 39.73 -12.89
C ILE A 153 -12.86 39.88 -12.13
N ASP A 154 -13.24 38.88 -11.34
CA ASP A 154 -14.47 38.91 -10.57
C ASP A 154 -14.39 39.97 -9.45
N ARG A 155 -13.23 40.12 -8.80
CA ARG A 155 -12.99 41.16 -7.79
C ARG A 155 -13.04 42.56 -8.40
N ASP A 156 -12.33 42.79 -9.49
CA ASP A 156 -12.32 44.08 -10.21
C ASP A 156 -13.76 44.48 -10.61
N ALA A 157 -14.55 43.54 -11.12
CA ALA A 157 -15.95 43.80 -11.49
C ALA A 157 -16.84 44.10 -10.26
N ILE A 158 -16.55 43.49 -9.11
CA ILE A 158 -17.24 43.77 -7.85
C ILE A 158 -16.85 45.16 -7.31
N GLU A 159 -15.57 45.54 -7.38
CA GLU A 159 -15.07 46.86 -6.98
C GLU A 159 -15.69 47.96 -7.87
N ASP A 160 -15.69 47.79 -9.20
CA ASP A 160 -16.33 48.72 -10.14
C ASP A 160 -17.83 48.91 -9.84
N ALA A 161 -18.54 47.82 -9.53
CA ALA A 161 -19.95 47.86 -9.18
C ALA A 161 -20.20 48.54 -7.83
N HIS A 162 -19.32 48.32 -6.85
CA HIS A 162 -19.35 48.97 -5.55
C HIS A 162 -19.17 50.49 -5.68
N ASP A 163 -18.16 50.94 -6.41
CA ASP A 163 -17.89 52.36 -6.66
C ASP A 163 -19.06 53.04 -7.39
N TYR A 164 -19.66 52.36 -8.37
CA TYR A 164 -20.83 52.89 -9.06
C TYR A 164 -22.04 53.06 -8.12
N LEU A 165 -22.26 52.12 -7.21
CA LEU A 165 -23.34 52.21 -6.22
C LEU A 165 -23.07 53.30 -5.17
N GLU A 166 -21.82 53.51 -4.76
CA GLU A 166 -21.44 54.61 -3.85
C GLU A 166 -21.82 55.97 -4.46
N ILE A 167 -21.42 56.20 -5.72
CA ILE A 167 -21.77 57.42 -6.44
C ILE A 167 -23.28 57.57 -6.58
N ALA A 168 -23.99 56.49 -6.92
CA ALA A 168 -25.44 56.53 -7.05
C ALA A 168 -26.15 56.87 -5.72
N ILE A 169 -25.66 56.37 -4.59
CA ILE A 169 -26.18 56.67 -3.25
C ILE A 169 -25.96 58.16 -2.90
N ASP A 170 -24.81 58.73 -3.24
CA ASP A 170 -24.52 60.15 -2.99
C ASP A 170 -25.37 61.10 -3.86
N GLU A 171 -25.72 60.68 -5.09
CA GLU A 171 -26.50 61.50 -6.02
C GLU A 171 -28.03 61.41 -5.83
N LEU A 172 -28.53 60.31 -5.22
CA LEU A 172 -29.97 60.10 -5.03
C LEU A 172 -30.52 60.91 -3.84
N PRO A 173 -31.69 61.56 -3.96
CA PRO A 173 -32.39 62.15 -2.82
C PRO A 173 -32.82 61.09 -1.79
N ASP A 174 -32.80 61.43 -0.49
CA ASP A 174 -33.11 60.49 0.60
C ASP A 174 -34.51 59.86 0.52
N ASP A 175 -35.46 60.53 -0.15
CA ASP A 175 -36.86 60.13 -0.24
C ASP A 175 -37.23 59.42 -1.57
N VAL A 176 -36.26 59.18 -2.45
CA VAL A 176 -36.54 58.57 -3.75
C VAL A 176 -36.85 57.07 -3.63
N ALA A 177 -37.93 56.64 -4.30
CA ALA A 177 -38.33 55.25 -4.32
C ALA A 177 -37.22 54.38 -4.94
N GLY A 178 -36.76 53.37 -4.20
CA GLY A 178 -35.71 52.44 -4.64
C GLY A 178 -34.34 52.69 -4.02
N ARG A 179 -34.10 53.81 -3.32
CA ARG A 179 -32.82 54.11 -2.64
C ARG A 179 -32.38 53.00 -1.68
N MET A 180 -33.31 52.51 -0.86
CA MET A 180 -33.05 51.43 0.11
C MET A 180 -32.51 50.17 -0.57
N SER A 181 -32.99 49.84 -1.78
CA SER A 181 -32.50 48.68 -2.53
C SER A 181 -31.09 48.88 -3.09
N VAL A 182 -30.69 50.12 -3.37
CA VAL A 182 -29.34 50.48 -3.80
C VAL A 182 -28.38 50.43 -2.61
N GLU A 183 -28.78 50.95 -1.45
CA GLU A 183 -28.02 50.88 -0.19
C GLU A 183 -27.82 49.43 0.29
N ASP A 184 -28.87 48.59 0.19
CA ASP A 184 -28.77 47.16 0.51
C ASP A 184 -27.77 46.43 -0.42
N ALA A 185 -27.78 46.77 -1.71
CA ALA A 185 -26.83 46.22 -2.68
C ALA A 185 -25.38 46.67 -2.40
N TYR A 186 -25.19 47.95 -2.07
CA TYR A 186 -23.88 48.50 -1.67
C TYR A 186 -23.32 47.79 -0.43
N HIS A 187 -24.12 47.67 0.63
CA HIS A 187 -23.70 46.96 1.84
C HIS A 187 -23.39 45.48 1.59
N THR A 188 -24.14 44.84 0.70
CA THR A 188 -23.87 43.45 0.29
C THR A 188 -22.49 43.33 -0.37
N LEU A 189 -22.18 44.18 -1.36
CA LEU A 189 -20.88 44.15 -2.04
C LEU A 189 -19.72 44.56 -1.14
N SER A 190 -19.92 45.54 -0.27
CA SER A 190 -18.92 45.98 0.73
C SER A 190 -18.49 44.80 1.64
N SER A 191 -19.44 43.99 2.09
CA SER A 191 -19.14 42.79 2.90
C SER A 191 -18.36 41.70 2.14
N VAL A 192 -18.50 41.64 0.81
CA VAL A 192 -17.77 40.69 -0.05
C VAL A 192 -16.33 41.14 -0.26
N LEU A 193 -16.07 42.45 -0.35
CA LEU A 193 -14.73 43.02 -0.53
C LEU A 193 -13.88 43.04 0.75
N GLU A 194 -14.52 43.03 1.92
CA GLU A 194 -13.87 42.99 3.24
C GLU A 194 -13.41 41.58 3.66
N ASN A 195 -13.91 40.51 3.01
CA ASN A 195 -13.49 39.11 3.24
C ASN A 195 -12.34 38.69 2.31
#